data_AF-A0A1G2Z4Z9-F1
#
_entry.id   AF-A0A1G2Z4Z9-F1
#
_cell.length_a   1.000
_cell.length_b   1.000
_cell.length_c   1.000
_cell.angle_alpha   90.00
_cell.angle_beta   90.00
_cell.angle_gamma   90.00
#
_symmetry.space_group_name_H-M   'P 1'
#
loop_
_entity.id
_entity.type
_entity.pdbx_description
1 polymer ?
#
loop_
_entity_poly.entity_id
_entity_poly.type
_entity_poly.pdbx_seq_one_letter_code
_entity_poly.pdbx_strand_id
1 'polypeptide(L)'
;MNYLLDTNICIYVINRKPAAVLKKVQARQPGQIAISTITVAELEYGVARSRCPDRNRLALLEFLLPFTILDFDQEAAMAYGRIRSSLESKGRPVGPMDLLLAA
;
A
#
# COMPACT_ATOMS: atom_id res chain seq x y z
N MET A 1 -13.31 -7.78 2.45
CA MET A 1 -12.32 -6.72 2.16
C MET A 1 -12.72 -6.05 0.86
N ASN A 2 -12.84 -4.72 0.82
CA ASN A 2 -13.33 -3.99 -0.36
C ASN A 2 -12.33 -2.94 -0.87
N TYR A 3 -11.31 -2.62 -0.07
CA TYR A 3 -10.33 -1.59 -0.39
C TYR A 3 -8.91 -2.09 -0.08
N LEU A 4 -8.00 -1.86 -1.01
CA LEU A 4 -6.56 -2.01 -0.83
C LEU A 4 -5.96 -0.60 -0.84
N LEU A 5 -5.20 -0.24 0.21
CA LEU A 5 -4.56 1.07 0.26
C LEU A 5 -3.22 1.06 -0.48
N ASP A 6 -3.05 2.03 -1.38
CA ASP A 6 -1.75 2.42 -1.93
C ASP A 6 -0.91 3.13 -0.85
N THR A 7 0.40 3.00 -0.97
CA THR A 7 1.46 3.69 -0.24
C THR A 7 1.19 5.18 -0.07
N ASN A 8 0.75 5.89 -1.12
CA ASN A 8 0.45 7.32 -0.99
C ASN A 8 -0.68 7.59 0.01
N ILE A 9 -1.73 6.77 0.00
CA ILE A 9 -2.85 6.89 0.92
C ILE A 9 -2.40 6.55 2.34
N CYS A 10 -1.58 5.51 2.53
CA CYS A 10 -0.97 5.20 3.82
C CYS A 10 -0.17 6.39 4.37
N ILE A 11 0.67 7.02 3.55
CA ILE A 11 1.43 8.22 3.94
C ILE A 11 0.51 9.37 4.34
N TYR A 12 -0.58 9.61 3.62
CA TYR A 12 -1.56 10.64 3.98
C TYR A 12 -2.26 10.36 5.32
N VAL A 13 -2.57 9.10 5.60
CA VAL A 13 -3.17 8.69 6.89
C VAL A 13 -2.17 8.86 8.03
N ILE A 14 -0.92 8.40 7.86
CA ILE A 14 0.17 8.54 8.85
C ILE A 14 0.42 10.02 9.17
N ASN A 15 0.53 10.87 8.14
CA ASN A 15 0.74 12.30 8.29
C ASN A 15 -0.53 13.08 8.70
N ARG A 16 -1.68 12.39 8.80
CA ARG A 16 -3.01 12.96 9.08
C ARG A 16 -3.38 14.11 8.13
N LYS A 17 -2.87 14.08 6.89
CA LYS A 17 -3.02 15.14 5.89
C LYS A 17 -3.17 14.54 4.48
N PRO A 18 -4.24 14.88 3.74
CA PRO A 18 -5.34 15.75 4.15
C PRO A 18 -6.30 15.03 5.12
N ALA A 19 -6.88 15.76 6.07
CA ALA A 19 -7.76 15.20 7.10
C ALA A 19 -8.97 14.42 6.54
N ALA A 20 -9.40 14.76 5.32
CA ALA A 20 -10.47 14.06 4.62
C ALA A 20 -10.14 12.58 4.33
N VAL A 21 -8.88 12.25 4.06
CA VAL A 21 -8.45 10.86 3.80
C VAL A 21 -8.53 10.03 5.08
N LEU A 22 -8.00 10.57 6.18
CA LEU A 22 -8.11 9.92 7.49
C LEU A 22 -9.57 9.66 7.88
N LYS A 23 -10.46 10.65 7.72
CA LYS A 23 -11.90 10.49 7.98
C LYS A 23 -12.52 9.37 7.13
N LYS A 24 -12.17 9.29 5.84
CA LYS A 24 -12.67 8.23 4.94
C LYS A 24 -12.23 6.84 5.37
N VAL A 25 -11.01 6.69 5.87
CA VAL A 25 -10.48 5.43 6.40
C VAL A 25 -11.17 5.07 7.72
N GLN A 26 -11.29 6.02 8.64
CA GLN A 26 -11.96 5.82 9.94
C GLN A 26 -13.46 5.52 9.82
N ALA A 27 -14.12 5.97 8.75
CA ALA A 27 -15.52 5.67 8.50
C ALA A 27 -15.78 4.23 8.00
N ARG A 28 -14.73 3.43 7.75
CA ARG A 28 -14.87 2.04 7.30
C ARG A 28 -14.89 1.08 8.47
N GLN A 29 -15.58 -0.03 8.28
CA GLN A 29 -15.62 -1.09 9.27
C GLN A 29 -14.29 -1.85 9.29
N PRO A 30 -13.88 -2.40 10.45
CA PRO A 30 -12.75 -3.33 10.53
C PRO A 30 -12.87 -4.45 9.47
N GLY A 31 -11.76 -4.81 8.82
CA GLY A 31 -11.75 -5.84 7.77
C GLY A 31 -12.32 -5.42 6.40
N GLN A 32 -12.66 -4.14 6.21
CA GLN A 32 -12.98 -3.61 4.88
C GLN A 32 -11.75 -3.11 4.13
N ILE A 33 -10.68 -2.77 4.85
CA ILE A 33 -9.46 -2.19 4.31
C ILE A 33 -8.30 -3.15 4.56
N ALA A 34 -7.51 -3.40 3.51
CA ALA A 34 -6.25 -4.12 3.57
C ALA A 34 -5.09 -3.28 3.06
N ILE A 35 -3.88 -3.74 3.35
CA ILE A 35 -2.61 -3.20 2.87
C ILE A 35 -1.82 -4.36 2.28
N SER A 36 -1.23 -4.18 1.09
CA SER A 36 -0.35 -5.19 0.49
C SER A 36 1.03 -5.17 1.14
N THR A 37 1.70 -6.32 1.22
CA THR A 37 3.12 -6.39 1.61
C THR A 37 4.03 -5.55 0.70
N ILE A 38 3.62 -5.29 -0.54
CA ILE A 38 4.31 -4.37 -1.47
C ILE A 38 4.30 -2.94 -0.92
N THR A 39 3.14 -2.45 -0.47
CA THR A 39 3.03 -1.14 0.20
C THR A 39 3.77 -1.12 1.54
N VAL A 40 3.72 -2.22 2.31
CA VAL A 40 4.52 -2.33 3.54
C VAL A 40 6.01 -2.17 3.22
N ALA A 41 6.52 -2.83 2.17
CA ALA A 41 7.92 -2.71 1.77
C ALA A 41 8.32 -1.27 1.42
N GLU A 42 7.47 -0.51 0.73
CA GLU A 42 7.72 0.91 0.44
C GLU A 42 7.73 1.77 1.71
N LEU A 43 6.83 1.50 2.66
CA LEU A 43 6.80 2.18 3.95
C LEU A 43 8.05 1.87 4.79
N GLU A 44 8.49 0.61 4.84
CA GLU A 44 9.73 0.19 5.51
C GLU A 44 10.96 0.88 4.90
N TYR A 45 11.02 0.99 3.56
CA TYR A 45 12.06 1.76 2.89
C TYR A 45 12.06 3.22 3.33
N GLY A 46 10.87 3.83 3.46
CA GLY A 46 10.69 5.18 3.99
C GLY A 46 11.19 5.31 5.43
N VAL A 47 10.91 4.33 6.29
CA VAL A 47 11.42 4.26 7.67
C VAL A 47 12.95 4.20 7.68
N ALA A 48 13.55 3.29 6.90
CA ALA A 48 14.99 3.08 6.84
C ALA A 48 15.76 4.32 6.35
N ARG A 49 15.16 5.12 5.46
CA ARG A 49 15.74 6.37 4.97
C ARG A 49 15.53 7.58 5.87
N SER A 50 14.71 7.45 6.91
CA SER A 50 14.30 8.58 7.73
C SER A 50 15.39 9.01 8.72
N ARG A 51 15.27 10.25 9.23
CA ARG A 51 16.19 10.79 10.25
C ARG A 51 16.07 10.09 11.62
N CYS A 52 14.96 9.40 11.87
CA CYS A 52 14.69 8.72 13.14
C CYS A 52 14.05 7.34 12.88
N PRO A 53 14.83 6.35 12.39
CA PRO A 53 14.30 5.05 11.96
C PRO A 53 13.53 4.29 13.05
N ASP A 54 14.04 4.19 14.27
CA ASP A 54 13.38 3.41 15.34
C ASP A 54 12.01 3.98 15.72
N ARG A 55 11.94 5.32 15.86
CA ARG A 55 10.67 6.00 16.15
C ARG A 55 9.66 5.81 15.02
N ASN A 56 10.12 5.93 13.77
CA ASN A 56 9.24 5.78 12.62
C ASN A 56 8.82 4.32 12.40
N ARG A 57 9.67 3.36 12.79
CA ARG A 57 9.35 1.94 12.75
C ARG A 57 8.21 1.61 13.72
N LEU A 58 8.28 2.11 14.95
CA LEU A 58 7.21 1.94 15.94
C LEU A 58 5.90 2.55 15.44
N ALA A 59 5.94 3.78 14.90
CA ALA A 59 4.77 4.42 14.33
C ALA A 59 4.18 3.64 13.15
N LEU A 60 5.02 3.02 12.30
CA LEU A 60 4.56 2.15 11.22
C LEU A 60 3.86 0.90 11.78
N LEU A 61 4.43 0.25 12.80
CA LEU A 61 3.80 -0.93 13.42
C LEU A 61 2.43 -0.57 14.00
N GLU A 62 2.32 0.52 14.75
CA GLU A 62 1.05 1.01 15.30
C GLU A 62 0.03 1.32 14.19
N PHE A 63 0.49 1.92 13.08
CA PHE A 63 -0.36 2.21 11.93
C PHE A 63 -0.90 0.95 11.26
N LEU A 64 -0.12 -0.14 11.18
CA LEU A 64 -0.51 -1.37 10.50
C LEU A 64 -1.47 -2.25 11.33
N LEU A 65 -1.44 -2.14 12.67
CA LEU A 65 -2.27 -2.93 13.59
C LEU A 65 -3.77 -3.09 13.20
N PRO A 66 -4.51 -2.05 12.81
CA PRO A 66 -5.93 -2.17 12.49
C PRO A 66 -6.22 -2.76 11.10
N PHE A 67 -5.20 -2.97 10.26
CA PHE A 67 -5.36 -3.40 8.87
C PHE A 67 -5.01 -4.87 8.69
N THR A 68 -5.70 -5.53 7.76
CA THR A 68 -5.25 -6.84 7.28
C THR A 68 -4.13 -6.65 6.27
N ILE A 69 -3.01 -7.33 6.49
CA ILE A 69 -1.90 -7.37 5.55
C ILE A 69 -2.09 -8.54 4.59
N LEU A 70 -2.03 -8.26 3.29
CA LEU A 70 -2.16 -9.25 2.23
C LEU A 70 -0.81 -9.48 1.55
N ASP A 71 -0.43 -10.75 1.42
CA ASP A 71 0.78 -11.14 0.74
C ASP A 71 0.64 -11.00 -0.78
N PHE A 72 1.72 -10.63 -1.45
CA PHE A 72 1.82 -10.77 -2.90
C PHE A 72 2.18 -12.22 -3.23
N ASP A 73 1.17 -13.01 -3.58
CA ASP A 73 1.28 -14.45 -3.77
C ASP A 73 1.46 -14.85 -5.25
N GLN A 74 1.40 -16.16 -5.52
CA GLN A 74 1.56 -16.70 -6.86
C GLN A 74 0.41 -16.30 -7.80
N GLU A 75 -0.81 -16.12 -7.29
CA GLU A 75 -1.96 -15.69 -8.12
C GLU A 75 -1.78 -14.23 -8.56
N ALA A 76 -1.36 -13.36 -7.65
CA ALA A 76 -1.00 -11.98 -7.94
C ALA A 76 0.17 -11.90 -8.94
N ALA A 77 1.19 -12.76 -8.80
CA ALA A 77 2.30 -12.83 -9.77
C ALA A 77 1.84 -13.19 -11.19
N MET A 78 0.89 -14.12 -11.32
CA MET A 78 0.30 -14.47 -12.62
C MET A 78 -0.54 -13.33 -13.20
N ALA A 79 -1.31 -12.62 -12.37
CA ALA A 79 -2.08 -11.45 -12.79
C ALA A 79 -1.17 -10.33 -13.28
N TYR A 80 -0.08 -10.05 -12.55
CA TYR A 80 0.93 -9.06 -12.90
C TYR A 80 1.47 -9.26 -14.31
N GLY A 81 1.88 -10.49 -14.66
CA GLY A 81 2.42 -10.79 -16.00
C GLY A 81 1.42 -10.48 -17.11
N ARG A 82 0.15 -10.83 -16.92
CA ARG A 82 -0.93 -10.55 -17.88
C ARG A 82 -1.20 -9.05 -18.02
N ILE A 83 -1.31 -8.34 -16.89
CA ILE A 83 -1.60 -6.90 -16.88
C ILE A 83 -0.44 -6.13 -17.51
N ARG A 84 0.80 -6.43 -17.13
CA ARG A 84 2.00 -5.77 -17.65
C ARG A 84 2.11 -5.89 -19.16
N SER A 85 2.01 -7.12 -19.68
CA SER A 85 2.10 -7.37 -21.12
C SER A 85 1.01 -6.61 -21.90
N SER A 86 -0.23 -6.60 -21.38
CA SER A 86 -1.36 -5.88 -21.98
C SER A 86 -1.18 -4.35 -21.98
N LEU A 87 -0.59 -3.80 -20.92
CA LEU A 87 -0.32 -2.35 -20.80
C LEU A 87 0.83 -1.91 -21.71
N GLU A 88 1.92 -2.68 -21.74
CA GLU A 88 3.06 -2.42 -22.61
C GLU A 88 2.67 -2.51 -24.10
N SER A 89 1.88 -3.51 -24.49
CA SER A 89 1.40 -3.63 -25.87
C SER A 89 0.50 -2.46 -26.32
N LYS A 90 -0.09 -1.75 -25.36
CA LYS A 90 -0.94 -0.56 -25.59
C LYS A 90 -0.17 0.76 -25.45
N GLY A 91 1.14 0.72 -25.23
CA GLY A 91 1.97 1.92 -25.01
C GLY A 91 1.62 2.69 -23.74
N ARG A 92 1.10 2.01 -22.71
CA ARG A 92 0.70 2.62 -21.42
C ARG A 92 1.49 2.00 -20.25
N PRO A 93 2.82 2.18 -20.20
CA PRO A 93 3.60 1.63 -19.09
C PRO A 93 3.17 2.27 -17.77
N VAL A 94 3.08 1.44 -16.73
CA VAL A 94 2.80 1.84 -15.35
C VAL A 94 4.04 1.52 -14.51
N GLY A 95 4.26 2.29 -13.44
CA GLY A 95 5.37 2.05 -12.52
C GLY A 95 5.37 0.62 -11.97
N PRO A 96 6.54 0.00 -11.75
CA PRO A 96 6.60 -1.42 -11.40
C PRO A 96 5.92 -1.72 -10.06
N MET A 97 6.01 -0.83 -9.06
CA MET A 97 5.36 -1.01 -7.76
C MET A 97 3.84 -0.84 -7.85
N ASP A 98 3.37 0.21 -8.51
CA ASP A 98 1.94 0.44 -8.77
C ASP A 98 1.31 -0.75 -9.52
N LEU A 99 2.07 -1.33 -10.44
CA LEU A 99 1.63 -2.48 -11.22
C LEU A 99 1.58 -3.77 -10.39
N LEU A 100 2.48 -3.94 -9.41
CA LEU A 100 2.40 -5.04 -8.43
C LEU A 100 1.19 -4.87 -7.51
N LEU A 101 0.84 -3.63 -7.14
CA LEU A 101 -0.35 -3.35 -6.33
C LEU A 101 -1.67 -3.53 -7.10
N ALA A 102 -1.64 -3.37 -8.43
CA ALA A 102 -2.80 -3.51 -9.29
C ALA A 102 -3.14 -4.96 -9.67
N ALA A 103 -2.21 -5.88 -9.46
CA ALA A 103 -2.31 -7.29 -9.82
C ALA A 103 -3.02 -8.12 -8.75
#